data_AF-A0A936AWA9-F1
#
_entry.id   AF-A0A936AWA9-F1
#
_cell.length_a   1.000
_cell.length_b   1.000
_cell.length_c   1.000
_cell.angle_alpha   90.00
_cell.angle_beta   90.00
_cell.angle_gamma   90.00
#
_symmetry.space_group_name_H-M   'P 1'
#
loop_
_entity.id
_entity.type
_entity.pdbx_description
1 polymer ?
#
loop_
_entity_poly.entity_id
_entity_poly.type
_entity_poly.pdbx_seq_one_letter_code
_entity_poly.pdbx_strand_id
1 'polypeptide(L)'
;MPQTMTIASFILGAVLLLIAILSGGFKIFGAEVSGKTGTAGRMISGILGIIFIILGFSQAEEQRGVKNDPGPAPTKSLSAEPGNPAPTSTPIPVSAIASTVPNPVGTSNFVAGPTLPQNNNCPYVQGGFWIQNPNIWYGPFGNGDAIMLNGAGGFFVWDPQRINIYGNPGSVLPYPDPYRTWVRNVWTPLQQSRFSVCVDGTTGNSYGYYQY
;
A
#
# COMPACT_ATOMS: atom_id res chain seq x y z
N MET A 1 -4.44 -15.16 -14.80
CA MET A 1 -3.17 -14.56 -15.26
C MET A 1 -2.63 -13.61 -14.19
N PRO A 2 -1.31 -13.44 -14.04
CA PRO A 2 -0.72 -12.57 -13.01
C PRO A 2 -1.15 -11.12 -13.22
N GLN A 3 -1.53 -10.40 -12.16
CA GLN A 3 -1.95 -8.98 -12.21
C GLN A 3 -0.93 -8.07 -12.93
N THR A 4 0.36 -8.45 -12.89
CA THR A 4 1.45 -7.76 -13.56
C THR A 4 1.31 -7.73 -15.09
N MET A 5 0.69 -8.74 -15.71
CA MET A 5 0.52 -8.79 -17.17
C MET A 5 -0.59 -7.85 -17.66
N THR A 6 -1.69 -7.72 -16.91
CA THR A 6 -2.81 -6.81 -17.25
C THR A 6 -2.38 -5.35 -17.10
N ILE A 7 -1.60 -5.03 -16.08
CA ILE A 7 -1.04 -3.68 -15.89
C ILE A 7 -0.05 -3.34 -17.01
N ALA A 8 0.82 -4.28 -17.36
CA ALA A 8 1.79 -4.07 -18.43
C ALA A 8 1.13 -3.85 -19.81
N SER A 9 0.09 -4.63 -20.15
CA SER A 9 -0.61 -4.47 -21.43
C SER A 9 -1.35 -3.13 -21.52
N PHE A 10 -1.95 -2.67 -20.42
CA PHE A 10 -2.61 -1.36 -20.37
C PHE A 10 -1.63 -0.21 -20.55
N ILE A 11 -0.50 -0.23 -19.82
CA ILE A 11 0.54 0.81 -19.93
C ILE A 11 1.12 0.83 -21.35
N LEU A 12 1.41 -0.33 -21.93
CA LEU A 12 1.91 -0.43 -23.31
C LEU A 12 0.91 0.15 -24.31
N GLY A 13 -0.38 -0.18 -24.18
CA GLY A 13 -1.44 0.35 -25.03
C GLY A 13 -1.56 1.88 -24.95
N ALA A 14 -1.51 2.43 -23.74
CA ALA A 14 -1.54 3.88 -23.51
C ALA A 14 -0.33 4.60 -24.14
N VAL A 15 0.87 4.03 -24.03
CA VAL A 15 2.08 4.58 -24.65
C VAL A 15 2.00 4.53 -26.18
N LEU A 16 1.49 3.45 -26.78
CA LEU A 16 1.32 3.34 -28.23
C LEU A 16 0.29 4.33 -28.78
N LEU A 17 -0.83 4.51 -28.06
CA LEU A 17 -1.84 5.50 -28.41
C LEU A 17 -1.27 6.93 -28.32
N LEU A 18 -0.49 7.20 -27.27
CA LEU A 18 0.19 8.47 -27.09
C LEU A 18 1.12 8.76 -28.27
N ILE A 19 1.97 7.80 -28.68
CA ILE A 19 2.85 7.91 -29.86
C ILE A 19 2.06 8.15 -31.15
N ALA A 20 0.86 7.58 -31.28
CA ALA A 20 0.00 7.78 -32.45
C ALA A 20 -0.48 9.24 -32.58
N ILE A 21 -0.83 9.87 -31.45
CA ILE A 21 -1.32 11.26 -31.38
C ILE A 21 -0.17 12.25 -31.51
N LEU A 22 0.95 11.92 -30.85
CA LEU A 22 2.13 12.74 -30.71
C LEU A 22 2.98 12.68 -31.99
N SER A 23 2.83 13.71 -32.82
CA SER A 23 3.31 13.78 -34.22
C SER A 23 4.84 13.83 -34.47
N GLY A 24 5.66 13.32 -33.55
CA GLY A 24 7.13 13.46 -33.52
C GLY A 24 7.61 14.67 -32.71
N GLY A 25 8.90 14.71 -32.38
CA GLY A 25 9.53 15.81 -31.64
C GLY A 25 9.51 15.68 -30.11
N PHE A 26 9.36 14.46 -29.57
CA PHE A 26 9.32 14.24 -28.12
C PHE A 26 10.73 14.09 -27.56
N LYS A 27 10.99 14.83 -26.48
CA LYS A 27 12.19 14.71 -25.66
C LYS A 27 11.88 13.78 -24.50
N ILE A 28 12.49 12.60 -24.50
CA ILE A 28 12.45 11.69 -23.36
C ILE A 28 13.85 11.73 -22.75
N PHE A 29 14.00 12.39 -21.60
CA PHE A 29 15.27 12.56 -20.88
C PHE A 29 16.42 13.20 -21.71
N GLY A 30 16.13 14.26 -22.46
CA GLY A 30 17.16 15.00 -23.21
C GLY A 30 17.62 14.32 -24.51
N ALA A 31 17.22 13.08 -24.76
CA ALA A 31 17.34 12.46 -26.08
C ALA A 31 16.17 12.92 -26.95
N GLU A 32 16.49 13.72 -27.97
CA GLU A 32 15.55 14.03 -29.04
C GLU A 32 15.42 12.80 -29.94
N VAL A 33 14.23 12.20 -29.99
CA VAL A 33 13.94 11.21 -31.02
C VAL A 33 13.71 11.98 -32.32
N SER A 34 14.80 12.23 -33.05
CA SER A 34 14.76 12.95 -34.32
C SER A 34 14.14 12.05 -35.38
N GLY A 35 12.86 12.30 -35.66
CA GLY A 35 12.10 11.52 -36.61
C GLY A 35 10.66 11.99 -36.67
N LYS A 36 10.23 12.48 -37.84
CA LYS A 36 8.81 12.71 -38.09
C LYS A 36 8.20 11.37 -38.44
N THR A 37 7.60 10.69 -37.45
CA THR A 37 6.89 9.43 -37.69
C THR A 37 5.87 9.64 -38.79
N GLY A 38 6.03 8.93 -39.92
CA GLY A 38 5.16 9.03 -41.08
C GLY A 38 3.72 8.62 -40.74
N THR A 39 2.76 9.10 -41.52
CA THR A 39 1.33 8.86 -41.30
C THR A 39 0.98 7.38 -41.16
N ALA A 40 1.65 6.51 -41.91
CA ALA A 40 1.47 5.05 -41.84
C ALA A 40 1.88 4.46 -40.48
N GLY A 41 3.00 4.91 -39.90
CA GLY A 41 3.46 4.44 -38.59
C GLY A 41 2.48 4.81 -37.47
N ARG A 42 1.84 5.98 -37.58
CA ARG A 42 0.84 6.45 -36.60
C ARG A 42 -0.46 5.67 -36.66
N MET A 43 -0.90 5.32 -37.87
CA MET A 43 -2.08 4.47 -38.05
C MET A 43 -1.85 3.10 -37.39
N ILE A 44 -0.69 2.49 -37.62
CA ILE A 44 -0.37 1.18 -37.06
C ILE A 44 -0.26 1.27 -35.53
N SER A 45 0.44 2.28 -34.98
CA SER A 45 0.58 2.44 -33.53
C SER A 45 -0.77 2.76 -32.85
N GLY A 46 -1.63 3.54 -33.50
CA GLY A 46 -2.97 3.86 -33.01
C GLY A 46 -3.86 2.63 -32.95
N ILE A 47 -3.90 1.85 -34.03
CA ILE A 47 -4.69 0.60 -34.09
C ILE A 47 -4.22 -0.38 -33.02
N LEU A 48 -2.90 -0.60 -32.90
CA LEU A 48 -2.35 -1.50 -31.89
C LEU A 48 -2.63 -0.98 -30.47
N GLY A 49 -2.46 0.31 -30.21
CA GLY A 49 -2.75 0.91 -28.91
C GLY A 49 -4.20 0.69 -28.46
N ILE A 50 -5.16 0.90 -29.37
CA ILE A 50 -6.59 0.65 -29.09
C ILE A 50 -6.85 -0.83 -28.78
N ILE A 51 -6.29 -1.75 -29.57
CA ILE A 51 -6.43 -3.19 -29.34
C ILE A 51 -5.92 -3.59 -27.95
N PHE A 52 -4.73 -3.10 -27.56
CA PHE A 52 -4.16 -3.40 -26.24
C PHE A 52 -4.99 -2.84 -25.08
N ILE A 53 -5.58 -1.65 -25.23
CA ILE A 53 -6.46 -1.06 -24.21
C ILE A 53 -7.73 -1.91 -24.06
N ILE A 54 -8.38 -2.30 -25.16
CA ILE A 54 -9.60 -3.12 -25.11
C ILE A 54 -9.31 -4.47 -24.46
N LEU A 55 -8.21 -5.13 -24.83
CA LEU A 55 -7.80 -6.40 -24.21
C LEU A 55 -7.51 -6.25 -22.71
N GLY A 56 -6.92 -5.13 -22.29
CA GLY A 56 -6.70 -4.81 -20.88
C GLY A 56 -8.01 -4.71 -20.08
N PHE A 57 -9.04 -4.08 -20.66
CA PHE A 57 -10.36 -3.97 -20.03
C PHE A 57 -11.12 -5.29 -19.97
N SER A 58 -11.13 -6.08 -21.05
CA SER A 58 -11.83 -7.38 -21.06
C SER A 58 -11.24 -8.37 -20.05
N GLN A 59 -9.93 -8.34 -19.81
CA GLN A 59 -9.30 -9.18 -18.79
C GLN A 59 -9.54 -8.70 -17.36
N ALA A 60 -9.78 -7.40 -17.17
CA ALA A 60 -10.08 -6.85 -15.85
C ALA A 60 -11.48 -7.25 -15.36
N GLU A 61 -12.43 -7.51 -16.26
CA GLU A 61 -13.77 -8.02 -15.93
C GLU A 61 -13.75 -9.48 -15.48
N GLU A 62 -12.92 -10.33 -16.10
CA GLU A 62 -12.82 -11.75 -15.73
C GLU A 62 -12.31 -11.94 -14.28
N GLN A 63 -11.48 -11.01 -13.79
CA GLN A 63 -11.01 -11.03 -12.40
C GLN A 63 -12.04 -10.54 -11.37
N ARG A 64 -13.13 -9.90 -11.81
CA ARG A 64 -14.24 -9.51 -10.91
C ARG A 64 -15.29 -10.60 -10.73
N GLY A 65 -15.28 -11.63 -11.58
CA GLY A 65 -16.29 -12.72 -11.56
C GLY A 65 -16.03 -13.86 -10.57
N VAL A 66 -14.83 -13.97 -9.98
CA VAL A 66 -14.41 -15.18 -9.22
C VAL A 66 -14.24 -14.92 -7.72
N LYS A 67 -15.04 -14.04 -7.10
CA LYS A 67 -15.02 -13.89 -5.64
C LYS A 67 -16.39 -13.66 -5.02
N ASN A 68 -17.28 -14.65 -5.18
CA ASN A 68 -18.42 -14.87 -4.30
C ASN A 68 -18.46 -16.35 -3.90
N ASP A 69 -17.45 -16.81 -3.15
CA ASP A 69 -17.65 -17.99 -2.33
C ASP A 69 -18.42 -17.58 -1.06
N PRO A 70 -19.51 -18.28 -0.71
CA PRO A 70 -20.25 -18.04 0.52
C PRO A 70 -19.40 -18.48 1.71
N GLY A 71 -18.77 -17.53 2.39
CA GLY A 71 -18.15 -17.77 3.70
C GLY A 71 -19.20 -18.31 4.68
N PRO A 72 -18.85 -19.27 5.56
CA PRO A 72 -19.78 -19.90 6.47
C PRO A 72 -20.43 -18.86 7.39
N ALA A 73 -21.75 -18.94 7.48
CA ALA A 73 -22.59 -18.03 8.25
C ALA A 73 -22.14 -17.94 9.72
N PRO A 74 -22.11 -16.74 10.33
CA PRO A 74 -21.88 -16.60 11.75
C PRO A 74 -23.08 -17.18 12.51
N THR A 75 -22.85 -18.23 13.28
CA THR A 75 -23.81 -18.78 14.24
C THR A 75 -24.13 -17.70 15.28
N LYS A 76 -25.24 -17.00 15.10
CA LYS A 76 -25.82 -16.12 16.12
C LYS A 76 -26.34 -16.98 17.27
N SER A 77 -25.57 -17.02 18.36
CA SER A 77 -26.10 -17.30 19.69
C SER A 77 -26.56 -15.98 20.30
N LEU A 78 -27.86 -15.75 20.35
CA LEU A 78 -28.46 -14.74 21.22
C LEU A 78 -29.78 -15.29 21.77
N SER A 79 -29.70 -15.70 23.03
CA SER A 79 -30.81 -15.92 23.94
C SER A 79 -30.97 -14.65 24.79
N ALA A 80 -32.07 -13.92 24.61
CA ALA A 80 -32.69 -12.99 25.56
C ALA A 80 -33.98 -12.49 24.89
N GLU A 81 -35.14 -13.00 25.30
CA GLU A 81 -36.03 -12.43 26.33
C GLU A 81 -37.03 -11.41 25.75
N PRO A 82 -38.36 -11.60 25.93
CA PRO A 82 -39.38 -10.76 25.31
C PRO A 82 -39.84 -9.63 26.24
N GLY A 83 -39.87 -8.39 25.74
CA GLY A 83 -40.61 -7.34 26.43
C GLY A 83 -40.38 -5.90 25.95
N ASN A 84 -41.43 -5.34 25.32
CA ASN A 84 -41.89 -3.95 25.41
C ASN A 84 -41.63 -2.99 24.21
N PRO A 85 -42.61 -2.11 23.86
CA PRO A 85 -42.79 -1.59 22.51
C PRO A 85 -42.19 -0.19 22.26
N ALA A 86 -42.27 0.19 20.97
CA ALA A 86 -41.86 1.41 20.28
C ALA A 86 -41.98 2.74 21.08
N PRO A 87 -41.23 3.80 20.69
CA PRO A 87 -41.78 4.67 19.64
C PRO A 87 -40.77 5.49 18.79
N THR A 88 -41.32 6.12 17.75
CA THR A 88 -40.95 7.43 17.18
C THR A 88 -39.79 7.54 16.18
N SER A 89 -40.20 7.84 14.94
CA SER A 89 -39.43 8.34 13.80
C SER A 89 -38.56 9.57 14.14
N THR A 90 -37.26 9.46 13.88
CA THR A 90 -36.30 10.58 13.89
C THR A 90 -35.59 10.64 12.52
N PRO A 91 -35.29 11.82 11.96
CA PRO A 91 -34.82 11.95 10.57
C PRO A 91 -33.42 11.35 10.37
N ILE A 92 -33.21 10.79 9.19
CA ILE A 92 -31.96 10.17 8.73
C ILE A 92 -30.84 11.23 8.74
N PRO A 93 -29.77 11.08 9.55
CA PRO A 93 -28.57 11.88 9.37
C PRO A 93 -27.85 11.40 8.11
N VAL A 94 -27.44 12.37 7.29
CA VAL A 94 -26.65 12.18 6.07
C VAL A 94 -25.46 11.27 6.39
N SER A 95 -25.45 10.09 5.79
CA SER A 95 -24.29 9.20 5.79
C SER A 95 -23.10 9.96 5.23
N ALA A 96 -22.24 10.43 6.13
CA ALA A 96 -20.86 10.66 5.82
C ALA A 96 -20.34 9.35 5.22
N ILE A 97 -19.90 9.40 3.97
CA ILE A 97 -19.03 8.37 3.42
C ILE A 97 -17.75 8.51 4.23
N ALA A 98 -17.71 7.84 5.38
CA ALA A 98 -16.50 7.68 6.16
C ALA A 98 -15.50 7.03 5.22
N SER A 99 -14.54 7.83 4.76
CA SER A 99 -13.30 7.32 4.22
C SER A 99 -12.76 6.37 5.28
N THR A 100 -12.87 5.07 5.02
CA THR A 100 -12.29 4.02 5.82
C THR A 100 -10.78 4.09 5.66
N VAL A 101 -10.17 5.16 6.18
CA VAL A 101 -8.81 5.05 6.68
C VAL A 101 -8.89 3.96 7.73
N PRO A 102 -8.25 2.80 7.53
CA PRO A 102 -8.28 1.73 8.50
C PRO A 102 -7.73 2.33 9.79
N ASN A 103 -8.60 2.49 10.78
CA ASN A 103 -8.16 2.77 12.12
C ASN A 103 -7.62 1.42 12.62
N PRO A 104 -6.30 1.19 12.72
CA PRO A 104 -5.77 -0.09 13.18
C PRO A 104 -6.13 -0.37 14.65
N VAL A 105 -6.78 0.59 15.32
CA VAL A 105 -7.25 0.55 16.72
C VAL A 105 -8.47 -0.38 16.91
N GLY A 106 -8.90 -1.10 15.87
CA GLY A 106 -9.61 -2.37 16.04
C GLY A 106 -8.66 -3.45 16.59
N THR A 107 -8.26 -3.30 17.86
CA THR A 107 -7.58 -4.28 18.72
C THR A 107 -7.55 -5.72 18.18
N SER A 108 -6.37 -6.23 17.82
CA SER A 108 -6.00 -7.64 18.14
C SER A 108 -4.59 -8.06 17.73
N ASN A 109 -3.92 -7.46 16.74
CA ASN A 109 -2.71 -8.09 16.19
C ASN A 109 -1.47 -7.18 16.16
N PHE A 110 -1.19 -6.47 17.25
CA PHE A 110 0.17 -5.99 17.44
C PHE A 110 1.05 -7.15 17.86
N VAL A 111 2.15 -7.36 17.15
CA VAL A 111 3.11 -8.42 17.46
C VAL A 111 4.35 -7.79 18.08
N ALA A 112 4.79 -8.32 19.22
CA ALA A 112 6.10 -7.99 19.76
C ALA A 112 7.17 -8.47 18.78
N GLY A 113 8.02 -7.55 18.31
CA GLY A 113 9.12 -7.93 17.43
C GLY A 113 10.12 -8.81 18.16
N PRO A 114 10.59 -9.94 17.59
CA PRO A 114 11.67 -10.71 18.19
C PRO A 114 12.92 -9.85 18.33
N THR A 115 13.69 -10.10 19.39
CA THR A 115 14.95 -9.38 19.66
C THR A 115 15.88 -9.46 18.44
N LEU A 116 16.60 -8.38 18.17
CA LEU A 116 17.56 -8.34 17.08
C LEU A 116 18.54 -9.53 17.17
N PRO A 117 18.63 -10.39 16.15
CA PRO A 117 19.62 -11.46 16.15
C PRO A 117 21.04 -10.87 16.10
N GLN A 118 21.99 -11.44 16.86
CA GLN A 118 23.37 -10.94 16.95
C GLN A 118 24.17 -11.05 15.64
N ASN A 119 23.69 -11.81 14.65
CA ASN A 119 24.40 -12.11 13.41
C ASN A 119 23.78 -11.45 12.17
N ASN A 120 23.14 -10.29 12.33
CA ASN A 120 22.61 -9.55 11.19
C ASN A 120 23.65 -8.57 10.61
N ASN A 121 23.48 -8.20 9.34
CA ASN A 121 24.34 -7.21 8.67
C ASN A 121 24.08 -5.76 9.17
N CYS A 122 23.06 -5.56 9.99
CA CYS A 122 22.78 -4.28 10.63
C CYS A 122 23.56 -4.17 11.94
N PRO A 123 24.17 -3.01 12.27
CA PRO A 123 24.82 -2.82 13.56
C PRO A 123 23.87 -3.13 14.72
N TYR A 124 24.32 -3.89 15.72
CA TYR A 124 23.51 -4.18 16.89
C TYR A 124 23.16 -2.90 17.65
N VAL A 125 21.88 -2.73 17.98
CA VAL A 125 21.38 -1.64 18.82
C VAL A 125 20.51 -2.25 19.91
N GLN A 126 20.79 -1.88 21.16
CA GLN A 126 20.02 -2.34 22.31
C GLN A 126 18.55 -1.90 22.18
N GLY A 127 17.61 -2.84 22.33
CA GLY A 127 16.18 -2.57 22.16
C GLY A 127 15.69 -2.57 20.71
N GLY A 128 16.57 -2.89 19.75
CA GLY A 128 16.12 -3.14 18.38
C GLY A 128 15.43 -4.51 18.23
N PHE A 129 14.54 -4.59 17.25
CA PHE A 129 13.72 -5.77 16.96
C PHE A 129 13.68 -6.10 15.46
N TRP A 130 13.37 -7.35 15.13
CA TRP A 130 13.26 -7.81 13.75
C TRP A 130 11.81 -7.73 13.24
N ILE A 131 11.63 -7.14 12.06
CA ILE A 131 10.35 -6.99 11.35
C ILE A 131 10.28 -8.08 10.27
N GLN A 132 9.78 -9.25 10.67
CA GLN A 132 9.78 -10.47 9.85
C GLN A 132 8.75 -10.45 8.72
N ASN A 133 7.53 -10.04 9.05
CA ASN A 133 6.37 -10.25 8.20
C ASN A 133 5.90 -8.90 7.65
N PRO A 134 5.82 -8.74 6.32
CA PRO A 134 5.24 -7.55 5.74
C PRO A 134 3.75 -7.47 6.07
N ASN A 135 3.24 -6.25 6.12
CA ASN A 135 1.84 -5.94 6.40
C ASN A 135 1.33 -6.37 7.79
N ILE A 136 2.25 -6.60 8.74
CA ILE A 136 1.94 -6.82 10.15
C ILE A 136 2.42 -5.61 10.96
N TRP A 137 1.56 -5.14 11.87
CA TRP A 137 1.91 -4.08 12.81
C TRP A 137 2.70 -4.64 13.99
N TYR A 138 3.85 -4.05 14.25
CA TYR A 138 4.71 -4.33 15.38
C TYR A 138 4.55 -3.21 16.41
N GLY A 139 4.36 -3.58 17.68
CA GLY A 139 4.09 -2.64 18.78
C GLY A 139 3.18 -3.25 19.85
N PRO A 140 2.43 -2.43 20.61
CA PRO A 140 2.68 -0.99 20.76
C PRO A 140 4.05 -0.75 21.42
N PHE A 141 4.71 0.33 21.03
CA PHE A 141 5.93 0.84 21.64
C PHE A 141 5.64 2.15 22.36
N GLY A 142 6.36 2.41 23.46
CA GLY A 142 6.30 3.69 24.19
C GLY A 142 4.89 4.27 24.29
N ASN A 143 4.67 5.39 23.60
CA ASN A 143 3.42 6.16 23.59
C ASN A 143 2.26 5.52 22.79
N GLY A 144 2.31 4.21 22.51
CA GLY A 144 1.34 3.51 21.66
C GLY A 144 1.71 3.53 20.17
N ASP A 145 2.95 3.89 19.86
CA ASP A 145 3.46 3.92 18.50
C ASP A 145 3.58 2.50 17.94
N ALA A 146 3.39 2.33 16.65
CA ALA A 146 3.58 1.03 15.98
C ALA A 146 4.22 1.20 14.61
N ILE A 147 4.87 0.17 14.12
CA ILE A 147 5.50 0.18 12.80
C ILE A 147 5.12 -1.08 12.00
N MET A 148 4.99 -0.93 10.69
CA MET A 148 4.69 -2.01 9.76
C MET A 148 5.62 -1.90 8.54
N LEU A 149 6.20 -3.03 8.12
CA LEU A 149 6.87 -3.13 6.83
C LEU A 149 5.81 -3.24 5.73
N ASN A 150 5.86 -2.37 4.72
CA ASN A 150 4.96 -2.47 3.57
C ASN A 150 5.45 -3.55 2.61
N GLY A 151 4.56 -4.46 2.17
CA GLY A 151 4.89 -5.48 1.18
C GLY A 151 5.35 -4.92 -0.18
N ALA A 152 4.99 -3.68 -0.51
CA ALA A 152 5.48 -2.97 -1.69
C ALA A 152 6.87 -2.30 -1.49
N GLY A 153 7.46 -2.43 -0.30
CA GLY A 153 8.68 -1.73 0.11
C GLY A 153 8.38 -0.49 0.94
N GLY A 154 9.28 -0.17 1.86
CA GLY A 154 9.14 0.94 2.80
C GLY A 154 8.36 0.57 4.06
N PHE A 155 7.98 1.57 4.84
CA PHE A 155 7.40 1.38 6.17
C PHE A 155 6.19 2.28 6.37
N PHE A 156 5.29 1.86 7.25
CA PHE A 156 4.24 2.70 7.80
C PHE A 156 4.44 2.79 9.31
N VAL A 157 4.33 4.00 9.85
CA VAL A 157 4.35 4.23 11.29
C VAL A 157 2.98 4.72 11.72
N TRP A 158 2.42 4.12 12.77
CA TRP A 158 1.26 4.63 13.47
C TRP A 158 1.72 5.45 14.66
N ASP A 159 1.28 6.70 14.73
CA ASP A 159 1.51 7.63 15.84
C ASP A 159 0.14 8.03 16.41
N PRO A 160 -0.24 7.54 17.61
CA PRO A 160 -1.52 7.87 18.24
C PRO A 160 -1.58 9.31 18.76
N GLN A 161 -0.44 9.99 18.95
CA GLN A 161 -0.38 11.35 19.45
C GLN A 161 -0.58 12.39 18.34
N ARG A 162 -0.30 12.02 17.09
CA ARG A 162 -0.49 12.90 15.94
C ARG A 162 -1.96 12.96 15.52
N ILE A 163 -2.45 14.17 15.27
CA ILE A 163 -3.78 14.42 14.72
C ILE A 163 -3.77 14.15 13.21
N ASN A 164 -4.71 13.36 12.70
CA ASN A 164 -4.86 13.11 11.27
C ASN A 164 -5.59 14.25 10.54
N ILE A 165 -5.71 14.13 9.22
CA ILE A 165 -6.36 15.11 8.34
C ILE A 165 -7.84 15.37 8.68
N TYR A 166 -8.46 14.49 9.48
CA TYR A 166 -9.84 14.61 9.92
C TYR A 166 -9.99 15.20 11.32
N GLY A 167 -8.88 15.65 11.94
CA GLY A 167 -8.90 16.20 13.29
C GLY A 167 -8.97 15.15 14.41
N ASN A 168 -8.87 13.86 14.09
CA ASN A 168 -8.89 12.78 15.08
C ASN A 168 -7.46 12.36 15.48
N PRO A 169 -7.23 11.92 16.74
CA PRO A 169 -5.97 11.30 17.13
C PRO A 169 -5.66 10.03 16.32
N GLY A 170 -4.38 9.79 16.07
CA GLY A 170 -3.91 8.64 15.29
C GLY A 170 -3.69 8.97 13.82
N SER A 171 -2.41 9.00 13.43
CA SER A 171 -1.99 9.21 12.06
C SER A 171 -1.07 8.09 11.57
N VAL A 172 -1.24 7.70 10.32
CA VAL A 172 -0.33 6.79 9.61
C VAL A 172 0.66 7.62 8.80
N LEU A 173 1.95 7.45 9.08
CA LEU A 173 3.05 8.11 8.40
C LEU A 173 3.68 7.13 7.38
N PRO A 174 3.57 7.41 6.07
CA PRO A 174 4.17 6.57 5.04
C PRO A 174 5.64 6.92 4.81
N TYR A 175 6.48 5.89 4.71
CA TYR A 175 7.89 5.97 4.35
C TYR A 175 8.17 5.05 3.16
N PRO A 176 7.79 5.45 1.94
CA PRO A 176 7.85 4.58 0.77
C PRO A 176 9.31 4.28 0.36
N ASP A 177 9.57 3.02 -0.02
CA ASP A 177 10.82 2.59 -0.67
C ASP A 177 10.55 1.68 -1.89
N PRO A 178 9.76 2.13 -2.89
CA PRO A 178 9.39 1.29 -4.02
C PRO A 178 10.58 0.92 -4.91
N TYR A 179 11.64 1.73 -4.87
CA TYR A 179 12.83 1.58 -5.72
C TYR A 179 14.06 1.08 -4.96
N ARG A 180 13.89 0.62 -3.70
CA ARG A 180 14.98 0.09 -2.89
C ARG A 180 16.15 1.08 -2.71
N THR A 181 15.86 2.38 -2.64
CA THR A 181 16.85 3.46 -2.55
C THR A 181 17.40 3.66 -1.15
N TRP A 182 16.82 3.00 -0.15
CA TRP A 182 17.29 3.11 1.22
C TRP A 182 18.68 2.52 1.40
N VAL A 183 19.52 3.25 2.14
CA VAL A 183 20.85 2.80 2.50
C VAL A 183 20.74 1.50 3.30
N ARG A 184 21.33 0.43 2.77
CA ARG A 184 21.31 -0.90 3.39
C ARG A 184 22.35 -0.98 4.50
N ASN A 185 22.09 -1.82 5.49
CA ASN A 185 22.99 -2.10 6.62
C ASN A 185 23.32 -0.86 7.48
N VAL A 186 22.51 0.19 7.40
CA VAL A 186 22.66 1.42 8.18
C VAL A 186 21.32 1.77 8.83
N TRP A 187 21.36 2.13 10.11
CA TRP A 187 20.20 2.64 10.82
C TRP A 187 19.82 4.02 10.28
N THR A 188 18.64 4.09 9.68
CA THR A 188 18.08 5.31 9.09
C THR A 188 16.90 5.78 9.93
N PRO A 189 16.93 7.02 10.47
CA PRO A 189 15.81 7.57 11.21
C PRO A 189 14.64 7.88 10.28
N LEU A 190 13.44 7.44 10.67
CA LEU A 190 12.21 7.74 9.97
C LEU A 190 11.73 9.14 10.35
N GLN A 191 11.93 10.09 9.44
CA GLN A 191 11.63 11.50 9.64
C GLN A 191 10.22 11.70 10.21
N GLN A 192 10.08 12.52 11.25
CA GLN A 192 8.80 12.76 11.92
C GLN A 192 8.22 11.56 12.69
N SER A 193 9.00 10.52 12.97
CA SER A 193 8.64 9.46 13.93
C SER A 193 9.79 9.18 14.89
N ARG A 194 9.54 8.32 15.89
CA ARG A 194 10.56 7.85 16.85
C ARG A 194 11.22 6.55 16.43
N PHE A 195 10.97 6.07 15.22
CA PHE A 195 11.58 4.85 14.73
C PHE A 195 12.85 5.14 13.94
N SER A 196 13.86 4.32 14.16
CA SER A 196 14.91 4.07 13.19
C SER A 196 14.75 2.68 12.63
N VAL A 197 15.17 2.49 11.39
CA VAL A 197 15.06 1.20 10.71
C VAL A 197 16.34 0.89 9.96
N CYS A 198 16.66 -0.38 9.86
CA CYS A 198 17.79 -0.87 9.09
C CYS A 198 17.31 -1.99 8.18
N VAL A 199 17.71 -1.97 6.90
CA VAL A 199 17.38 -3.03 5.96
C VAL A 199 18.65 -3.75 5.56
N ASP A 200 18.67 -5.06 5.75
CA ASP A 200 19.78 -5.91 5.34
C ASP A 200 19.86 -5.97 3.81
N GLY A 201 21.03 -5.60 3.27
CA GLY A 201 21.30 -5.64 1.83
C GLY A 201 21.37 -7.04 1.23
N THR A 202 21.63 -8.06 2.05
CA THR A 202 21.82 -9.45 1.60
C THR A 202 20.51 -10.22 1.57
N THR A 203 19.77 -10.21 2.69
CA THR A 203 18.54 -11.00 2.84
C THR A 203 17.28 -10.19 2.54
N GLY A 204 17.35 -8.86 2.55
CA GLY A 204 16.17 -7.99 2.52
C GLY A 204 15.40 -7.94 3.84
N ASN A 205 15.92 -8.57 4.90
CA ASN A 205 15.33 -8.49 6.24
C ASN A 205 15.31 -7.04 6.72
N SER A 206 14.21 -6.67 7.37
CA SER A 206 14.02 -5.31 7.90
C SER A 206 14.01 -5.33 9.42
N TYR A 207 14.69 -4.38 10.03
CA TYR A 207 14.82 -4.25 11.48
C TYR A 207 14.32 -2.88 11.91
N GLY A 208 13.71 -2.82 13.09
CA GLY A 208 13.23 -1.59 13.71
C GLY A 208 13.92 -1.32 15.03
N TYR A 209 14.01 -0.05 15.40
CA TYR A 209 14.50 0.43 16.68
C TYR A 209 13.64 1.60 17.12
N TYR A 210 13.08 1.53 18.32
CA TYR A 210 12.31 2.61 18.91
C TYR A 210 13.20 3.51 19.76
N GLN A 211 13.26 4.79 19.44
CA GLN A 211 13.97 5.81 20.21
C GLN A 211 13.06 6.28 21.35
N TYR A 212 13.44 5.95 22.58
CA TYR A 212 12.77 6.41 23.79
C TYR A 212 12.96 7.91 24.02
#